data_AF-A0A072U8N8-F1
#
_entry.id   AF-A0A072U8N8-F1
#
_cell.length_a   1.000
_cell.length_b   1.000
_cell.length_c   1.000
_cell.angle_alpha   90.00
_cell.angle_beta   90.00
_cell.angle_gamma   90.00
#
_symmetry.space_group_name_H-M   'P 1'
#
loop_
_entity.id
_entity.type
_entity.pdbx_description
1 polymer ?
#
loop_
_entity_poly.entity_id
_entity_poly.type
_entity_poly.pdbx_seq_one_letter_code
_entity_poly.pdbx_strand_id
1 'polypeptide(L)' 'MTGNCENYAIGIDLGTTRSCVAVYMPDHDRVDIIGTTLSSVSFTDTEKIIGGFSRNATKTVYGKIF' A
#
# COMPACT_ATOMS: atom_id res chain seq x y z
N MET A 1 -16.98 -16.44 14.00
CA MET A 1 -16.52 -15.05 13.96
C MET A 1 -17.26 -14.33 12.85
N THR A 2 -18.42 -13.76 13.15
CA THR A 2 -19.17 -12.92 12.20
C THR A 2 -19.42 -11.60 12.90
N GLY A 3 -18.37 -10.79 12.98
CA GLY A 3 -18.51 -9.36 13.27
C GLY A 3 -19.12 -8.73 12.02
N ASN A 4 -20.20 -7.99 12.20
CA ASN A 4 -20.95 -7.33 11.14
C ASN A 4 -20.05 -6.31 10.42
N CYS A 5 -19.39 -6.72 9.33
CA CYS A 5 -18.55 -5.86 8.49
C CYS A 5 -19.38 -5.04 7.50
N GLU A 6 -20.70 -5.05 7.67
CA GLU A 6 -21.66 -4.37 6.80
C GLU A 6 -21.23 -2.90 6.69
N ASN A 7 -20.77 -2.52 5.51
CA ASN A 7 -20.44 -1.18 5.05
C ASN A 7 -19.01 -0.66 5.25
N TYR A 8 -18.07 -1.39 5.87
CA TYR A 8 -16.66 -0.99 5.77
C TYR A 8 -16.15 -1.21 4.33
N ALA A 9 -15.48 -0.21 3.77
CA ALA A 9 -14.86 -0.31 2.45
C ALA A 9 -13.42 0.20 2.47
N ILE A 10 -12.53 -0.45 1.70
CA ILE A 10 -11.12 -0.07 1.58
C ILE A 10 -10.88 0.47 0.18
N GLY A 11 -10.37 1.69 0.08
CA GLY A 11 -9.85 2.27 -1.16
C GLY A 11 -8.33 2.12 -1.21
N ILE A 12 -7.82 1.59 -2.33
CA ILE A 12 -6.39 1.48 -2.60
C ILE A 12 -6.07 2.27 -3.86
N ASP A 13 -5.27 3.33 -3.70
CA ASP A 13 -4.69 4.06 -4.83
C ASP A 13 -3.30 3.51 -5.14
N LEU A 14 -3.08 3.07 -6.37
CA LEU A 14 -1.82 2.50 -6.85
C LEU A 14 -1.11 3.48 -7.79
N GLY A 15 -0.75 4.65 -7.26
CA GLY A 15 0.05 5.63 -8.00
C GLY A 15 1.45 5.13 -8.33
N THR A 16 2.10 5.75 -9.32
CA THR A 16 3.44 5.34 -9.81
C THR A 16 4.57 5.63 -8.82
N THR A 17 4.45 6.70 -8.03
CA THR A 17 5.48 7.13 -7.06
C THR A 17 5.08 6.80 -5.63
N ARG A 18 3.80 6.99 -5.30
CA ARG A 18 3.24 6.72 -3.98
C ARG A 18 1.91 6.02 -4.14
N SER A 19 1.62 5.11 -3.22
CA SER A 19 0.33 4.46 -3.07
C SER A 19 -0.27 4.84 -1.73
N CYS A 20 -1.59 4.88 -1.63
CA CYS A 20 -2.29 5.17 -0.39
C CYS A 20 -3.39 4.15 -0.13
N VAL A 21 -3.75 4.03 1.15
CA VAL A 21 -4.90 3.23 1.58
C VAL A 21 -5.78 4.12 2.42
N ALA A 22 -7.08 4.06 2.14
CA ALA A 22 -8.11 4.71 2.92
C ALA A 22 -9.22 3.72 3.28
N VAL A 23 -9.88 3.97 4.40
CA VAL A 23 -11.01 3.17 4.87
C VAL A 23 -12.23 4.07 5.01
N TYR A 24 -13.36 3.63 4.48
CA TYR A 24 -14.64 4.22 4.77
C TYR A 24 -15.15 3.71 6.12
N MET A 25 -15.46 4.64 7.02
CA MET A 25 -15.91 4.43 8.39
C MET A 25 -17.41 4.67 8.46
N PRO A 26 -18.26 3.62 8.55
CA PRO A 26 -19.72 3.78 8.49
C PRO A 26 -20.32 4.54 9.67
N ASP A 27 -19.66 4.46 10.83
CA ASP A 27 -20.06 5.14 12.07
C ASP A 27 -19.85 6.66 12.02
N HIS A 28 -18.91 7.12 11.19
CA HIS A 28 -18.57 8.53 11.01
C HIS A 28 -18.98 9.09 9.64
N ASP A 29 -19.57 8.26 8.77
CA ASP A 29 -19.94 8.57 7.38
C ASP A 29 -18.80 9.31 6.63
N ARG A 30 -17.57 8.82 6.78
CA ARG A 30 -16.38 9.48 6.22
C ARG A 30 -15.31 8.49 5.80
N VAL A 31 -14.35 8.99 5.02
CA VAL A 31 -13.17 8.24 4.59
C VAL A 31 -11.94 8.73 5.35
N ASP A 32 -11.23 7.82 6.01
CA ASP A 32 -9.99 8.09 6.73
C ASP A 32 -8.79 7.53 5.94
N ILE A 33 -7.77 8.36 5.72
CA ILE A 33 -6.50 7.92 5.09
C ILE A 33 -5.65 7.27 6.18
N ILE A 34 -5.35 5.98 6.01
CA ILE A 34 -4.63 5.19 7.02
C ILE A 34 -3.15 5.02 6.72
N GLY A 35 -2.72 5.34 5.50
CA GLY A 35 -1.29 5.28 5.17
C GLY A 35 -0.96 5.72 3.76
N THR A 36 0.30 6.13 3.59
CA THR A 36 0.91 6.37 2.29
C THR A 36 2.28 5.73 2.26
N THR A 37 2.56 4.93 1.24
CA THR A 37 3.87 4.29 1.04
C THR A 37 4.47 4.67 -0.31
N LEU A 38 5.76 4.41 -0.50
CA LEU A 38 6.39 4.53 -1.80
C LEU A 38 5.98 3.34 -2.68
N SER A 39 5.65 3.60 -3.93
CA SER A 39 5.32 2.57 -4.92
C SER A 39 6.59 1.96 -5.48
N SER A 40 7.33 1.27 -4.61
CA SER A 40 8.63 0.71 -4.95
C SER A 40 8.78 -0.70 -4.39
N VAL A 41 9.48 -1.53 -5.16
CA VAL A 41 9.86 -2.89 -4.78
C VAL A 41 11.35 -3.06 -5.09
N SER A 42 12.06 -3.71 -4.18
CA SER A 42 13.46 -4.09 -4.36
C SER A 42 13.69 -5.50 -3.88
N PHE A 43 14.75 -6.12 -4.39
CA PHE A 43 15.09 -7.51 -4.07
C PHE A 43 16.52 -7.59 -3.54
N THR A 44 16.71 -8.40 -2.50
CA THR A 44 18.00 -8.93 -2.07
C THR A 44 18.08 -10.40 -2.48
N ASP A 45 19.18 -11.08 -2.18
CA ASP A 45 19.33 -12.50 -2.52
C ASP A 45 18.34 -13.39 -1.74
N THR A 46 17.78 -12.90 -0.63
CA THR A 46 16.91 -13.67 0.28
C THR A 46 15.52 -13.06 0.47
N GLU A 47 15.32 -11.78 0.12
CA GLU A 47 14.11 -11.04 0.49
C GLU A 47 13.57 -10.15 -0.63
N LYS A 48 12.26 -9.92 -0.60
CA LYS A 48 11.55 -8.89 -1.36
C LYS A 48 11.12 -7.78 -0.39
N ILE A 49 11.64 -6.57 -0.60
CA ILE A 49 11.35 -5.40 0.22
C ILE A 49 10.36 -4.51 -0.55
N ILE A 50 9.29 -4.07 0.12
CA ILE A 50 8.20 -3.25 -0.47
C ILE A 50 8.12 -1.93 0.28
N GLY A 51 7.82 -0.84 -0.42
CA GLY A 51 7.58 0.46 0.19
C GLY A 51 8.85 1.27 0.43
N GLY A 52 8.81 2.20 1.38
CA GLY A 52 9.89 3.17 1.58
C GLY A 52 11.27 2.56 1.88
N PHE A 53 11.30 1.37 2.49
CA PHE A 53 12.54 0.62 2.72
C PHE A 53 13.20 0.13 1.43
N SER A 54 12.43 -0.05 0.36
CA SER A 54 12.91 -0.61 -0.90
C SER A 54 13.78 0.36 -1.71
N ARG A 55 13.73 1.67 -1.41
CA ARG A 55 14.52 2.69 -2.12
C ARG A 55 16.00 2.67 -1.72
N ASN A 56 16.33 2.15 -0.54
CA ASN A 56 17.69 2.08 -0.01
C ASN A 56 18.37 0.72 -0.29
N ALA A 57 17.63 -0.27 -0.78
CA ALA A 57 18.20 -1.53 -1.24
C ALA A 57 18.66 -1.37 -2.70
N THR A 58 19.92 -1.69 -2.96
CA THR A 58 20.71 -1.36 -4.17
C THR A 58 20.22 -1.96 -5.50
N LYS A 59 19.05 -2.60 -5.54
CA LYS A 59 18.36 -3.04 -6.77
C LYS A 59 16.87 -2.67 -6.70
N THR A 60 16.55 -1.39 -6.88
CA THR A 60 15.16 -0.92 -6.99
C THR A 60 14.66 -1.13 -8.41
N VAL A 61 13.62 -1.94 -8.60
CA VAL A 61 12.99 -2.14 -9.91
C VAL A 61 11.91 -1.08 -10.07
N TYR A 62 12.27 0.06 -10.68
CA TYR A 62 11.28 0.99 -11.21
C TYR A 62 10.88 0.52 -12.60
N GLY A 63 9.75 -0.19 -12.70
CA GLY A 63 9.07 -0.42 -13.99
C GLY A 63 9.82 -1.22 -15.07
N LYS A 64 10.84 -2.02 -14.72
CA LYS A 64 11.41 -2.99 -15.68
C LYS A 64 10.64 -4.30 -15.56
N ILE A 65 9.64 -4.46 -16.41
CA ILE A 65 9.09 -5.77 -16.77
C ILE A 65 10.27 -6.63 -17.22
N PHE A 66 10.36 -7.85 -16.69
CA PHE A 66 11.38 -8.84 -17.04
C PHE A 66 11.56 -8.95 -18.57
#